data_AF-A0A3Q7ERE1-F1
#
_entry.id   AF-A0A3Q7ERE1-F1
#
_cell.length_a   1.000
_cell.length_b   1.000
_cell.length_c   1.000
_cell.angle_alpha   90.00
_cell.angle_beta   90.00
_cell.angle_gamma   90.00
#
_symmetry.space_group_name_H-M   'P 1'
#
loop_
_entity.id
_entity.type
_entity.pdbx_description
1 polymer ?
#
loop_
_entity_poly.entity_id
_entity_poly.type
_entity_poly.pdbx_seq_one_letter_code
_entity_poly.pdbx_strand_id
1 'polypeptide(L)'
;MVRQKIQIKKIDNLTARQVTFSKRRRGLFKKAQELSTLCDADIGLIVFSATGKLFEYSSSSMMQLIEKHKMQSERDGMDNPEQLHSSNILSEKKTHAMLNRDFVEKNRELRQLHGEELQGLGLDELMKLEKLVEGGISRVLKIKVLHMDKNDYYGGESSSLNLIQLWKRFRGNDQPPEELGTSKEYNVDMIPKFAMANGTLVRVLIHTDVTKYLNFKAVDGSFVYNKGKIYKVPATDVEALKSPLMGLFEKRRARKFFLYVQDFEETDPKTHEGMDLNKITAKEFIAKYELEDDTIDFIGHALALCTDDNYLAQPAMDFIKRVKLYAESLARFQAGSPYIYPLYGLGELPQAFARLSAVYGGTYMLNKPQCKVEFDDGGKVVGVTSEGETAKCKKVVCDPSYLPDKVQKVGKVARAICIMSHPIPNTNDSHSAQVILPQKQLGRKSDMYLFCCSYSHNVAPKGKYIAFVSTEAETDDPESELKPGVDILGAVDEIFYETYDRFIPSHDSAADNCFISKSYDSTTHFESTVMDVLDMYSKITGKVIDLSVDLSAASATAEE
;
A
#
# COMPACT_ATOMS: atom_id res chain seq x y z
N MET A 1 -23.13 14.76 29.62
CA MET A 1 -22.13 14.62 30.72
C MET A 1 -22.04 15.94 31.47
N VAL A 2 -22.38 15.94 32.76
CA VAL A 2 -22.23 17.12 33.64
C VAL A 2 -20.74 17.38 33.86
N ARG A 3 -20.27 18.62 33.60
CA ARG A 3 -18.88 19.02 33.90
C ARG A 3 -18.65 18.95 35.41
N GLN A 4 -17.99 17.89 35.89
CA GLN A 4 -17.56 17.82 37.29
C GLN A 4 -16.57 18.96 37.59
N LYS A 5 -16.81 19.65 38.69
CA LYS A 5 -15.93 20.72 39.20
C LYS A 5 -14.66 20.07 39.76
N ILE A 6 -13.51 20.34 39.15
CA ILE A 6 -12.22 19.76 39.55
C ILE A 6 -11.51 20.73 40.51
N GLN A 7 -11.02 20.24 41.66
CA GLN A 7 -10.18 21.03 42.56
C GLN A 7 -8.86 21.42 41.89
N ILE A 8 -8.42 22.67 42.04
CA ILE A 8 -7.12 23.14 41.55
C ILE A 8 -6.03 22.71 42.55
N LYS A 9 -5.54 21.48 42.38
CA LYS A 9 -4.38 20.91 43.08
C LYS A 9 -3.61 19.98 42.14
N LYS A 10 -2.36 19.65 42.49
CA LYS A 10 -1.56 18.68 41.73
C LYS A 10 -2.25 17.32 41.75
N ILE A 11 -2.34 16.65 40.60
CA ILE A 11 -2.90 15.30 40.49
C ILE A 11 -1.81 14.30 40.91
N ASP A 12 -2.08 13.50 41.94
CA ASP A 12 -1.12 12.55 42.50
C ASP A 12 -0.93 11.33 41.60
N ASN A 13 -2.05 10.78 41.09
CA ASN A 13 -2.03 9.65 40.16
C ASN A 13 -1.35 10.03 38.84
N LEU A 14 -0.25 9.34 38.51
CA LEU A 14 0.58 9.59 37.33
C LEU A 14 -0.20 9.49 36.02
N THR A 15 -0.96 8.41 35.83
CA THR A 15 -1.75 8.15 34.61
C THR A 15 -2.83 9.21 34.42
N ALA A 16 -3.59 9.53 35.47
CA ALA A 16 -4.60 10.58 35.45
C ALA A 16 -3.99 11.96 35.18
N ARG A 17 -2.79 12.23 35.72
CA ARG A 17 -2.04 13.47 35.47
C ARG A 17 -1.60 13.57 34.01
N GLN A 18 -1.11 12.49 33.40
CA GLN A 18 -0.67 12.47 32.00
C GLN A 18 -1.83 12.62 31.01
N VAL A 19 -2.96 11.94 31.26
CA VAL A 19 -4.18 12.10 30.47
C VAL A 19 -4.72 13.53 30.59
N THR A 20 -4.75 14.09 31.80
CA THR A 20 -5.21 15.47 32.03
C THR A 20 -4.29 16.50 31.38
N PHE A 21 -2.96 16.32 31.48
CA PHE A 21 -1.98 17.16 30.79
C PHE A 21 -2.24 17.18 29.28
N SER A 22 -2.41 16.00 28.67
CA SER A 22 -2.64 15.88 27.22
C SER A 22 -3.92 16.61 26.78
N LYS A 23 -5.02 16.46 27.53
CA LYS A 23 -6.29 17.14 27.26
C LYS A 23 -6.20 18.65 27.46
N ARG A 24 -5.62 19.11 28.59
CA ARG A 24 -5.51 20.54 28.91
C ARG A 24 -4.51 21.27 28.01
N ARG A 25 -3.38 20.65 27.66
CA ARG A 25 -2.42 21.20 26.68
C ARG A 25 -3.09 21.43 25.33
N ARG A 26 -3.82 20.43 24.82
CA ARG A 26 -4.57 20.56 23.56
C ARG A 26 -5.61 21.69 23.63
N GLY A 27 -6.36 21.78 24.73
CA GLY A 27 -7.31 22.86 24.94
C GLY A 27 -6.66 24.25 25.03
N LEU A 28 -5.48 24.36 25.66
CA LEU A 28 -4.71 25.59 25.75
C LEU A 28 -4.21 26.05 24.38
N PHE A 29 -3.67 25.12 23.57
CA PHE A 29 -3.20 25.42 22.22
C PHE A 29 -4.35 25.88 21.33
N LYS A 30 -5.50 25.20 21.42
CA LYS A 30 -6.71 25.61 20.70
C LYS A 30 -7.13 27.03 21.04
N LYS A 31 -7.13 27.39 22.33
CA LYS A 31 -7.48 28.75 22.77
C LYS A 31 -6.48 29.81 22.30
N ALA A 32 -5.18 29.50 22.33
CA ALA A 32 -4.16 30.41 21.81
C ALA A 32 -4.32 30.61 20.31
N GLN A 33 -4.63 29.56 19.56
CA GLN A 33 -4.95 29.66 18.14
C GLN A 33 -6.23 30.48 17.90
N GLU A 34 -7.32 30.18 18.60
CA GLU A 34 -8.57 30.93 18.52
C GLU A 34 -8.35 32.42 18.81
N LEU A 35 -7.59 32.76 19.87
CA LEU A 35 -7.29 34.15 20.23
C LEU A 35 -6.41 34.84 19.17
N SER A 36 -5.39 34.15 18.67
CA SER A 36 -4.52 34.70 17.62
C SER A 36 -5.31 35.00 16.35
N THR A 37 -6.18 34.08 15.93
CA THR A 37 -7.01 34.26 14.73
C THR A 37 -8.11 35.31 14.91
N LEU A 38 -8.80 35.33 16.06
CA LEU A 38 -9.93 36.23 16.29
C LEU A 38 -9.51 37.68 16.56
N CYS A 39 -8.32 37.88 17.11
CA CYS A 39 -7.87 39.19 17.57
C CYS A 39 -6.59 39.68 16.89
N ASP A 40 -6.11 38.98 15.86
CA ASP A 40 -4.83 39.24 15.19
C ASP A 40 -3.66 39.39 16.19
N ALA A 41 -3.66 38.52 17.19
CA ALA A 41 -2.71 38.57 18.29
C ALA A 41 -1.51 37.65 18.03
N ASP A 42 -0.31 38.19 18.24
CA ASP A 42 0.94 37.44 18.25
C ASP A 42 1.06 36.62 19.55
N ILE A 43 1.02 35.29 19.45
CA ILE A 43 0.99 34.41 20.62
C ILE A 43 2.00 33.27 20.47
N GLY A 44 2.83 33.11 21.50
CA GLY A 44 3.73 31.97 21.68
C GLY A 44 3.42 31.21 22.98
N LEU A 45 3.39 29.89 22.92
CA LEU A 45 3.24 29.00 24.08
C LEU A 45 4.40 28.00 24.10
N ILE A 46 5.05 27.90 25.26
CA ILE A 46 6.11 26.93 25.53
C ILE A 46 5.69 26.14 26.77
N VAL A 47 5.60 24.81 26.65
CA VAL A 47 5.18 23.91 27.72
C VAL A 47 6.14 22.74 27.84
N PHE A 48 6.81 22.64 28.98
CA PHE A 48 7.58 21.45 29.35
C PHE A 48 6.70 20.49 30.15
N SER A 49 6.65 19.24 29.73
CA SER A 49 6.02 18.18 30.53
C SER A 49 6.87 17.82 31.76
N ALA A 50 6.28 17.07 32.70
CA ALA A 50 7.01 16.58 33.87
C ALA A 50 8.20 15.66 33.52
N THR A 51 8.26 15.12 32.30
CA THR A 51 9.38 14.31 31.80
C THR A 51 10.40 15.14 30.99
N GLY A 52 10.28 16.47 30.98
CA GLY A 52 11.17 17.37 30.25
C GLY A 52 10.86 17.52 28.75
N LYS A 53 9.88 16.78 28.21
CA LYS A 53 9.49 16.90 26.79
C LYS A 53 8.85 18.26 26.52
N LEU A 54 9.39 18.97 25.53
CA LEU A 54 8.92 20.27 25.04
C LEU A 54 7.70 20.11 24.13
N PHE A 55 6.72 20.99 24.32
CA PHE A 55 5.58 21.20 23.43
C PHE A 55 5.41 22.70 23.22
N GLU A 56 5.30 23.12 21.96
CA GLU A 56 5.21 24.53 21.62
C GLU A 56 4.12 24.83 20.58
N TYR A 57 3.67 26.08 20.58
CA TYR A 57 2.76 26.65 19.58
C TYR A 57 3.15 28.12 19.36
N SER A 58 3.19 28.57 18.12
CA SER A 58 3.35 29.98 17.74
C SER A 58 2.35 30.36 16.65
N SER A 59 1.82 31.59 16.72
CA SER A 59 0.99 32.17 15.65
C SER A 59 1.77 32.40 14.36
N SER A 60 3.07 32.68 14.49
CA SER A 60 4.04 32.85 13.40
C SER A 60 5.31 32.02 13.70
N SER A 61 6.51 32.62 13.65
CA SER A 61 7.75 31.97 14.06
C SER A 61 8.03 32.18 15.56
N MET A 62 8.27 31.09 16.29
CA MET A 62 8.65 31.15 17.70
C MET A 62 9.92 32.00 17.93
N MET A 63 10.90 31.92 17.03
CA MET A 63 12.12 32.75 17.13
C MET A 63 11.81 34.24 16.97
N GLN A 64 10.95 34.62 16.02
CA GLN A 64 10.56 36.01 15.82
C GLN A 64 9.80 36.59 17.02
N LEU A 65 8.93 35.79 17.65
CA LEU A 65 8.20 36.21 18.85
C LEU A 65 9.12 36.40 20.06
N ILE A 66 10.08 35.48 20.24
CA ILE A 66 11.10 35.59 21.29
C ILE A 66 12.00 36.81 21.06
N GLU A 67 12.40 37.08 19.81
CA GLU A 67 13.15 38.28 19.45
C GLU A 67 12.34 39.55 19.71
N LYS A 68 11.06 39.59 19.30
CA LYS A 68 10.15 40.69 19.58
C LYS A 68 10.01 40.96 21.08
N HIS A 69 9.93 39.91 21.90
CA HIS A 69 9.94 40.04 23.37
C HIS A 69 11.27 40.58 23.90
N LYS A 70 12.42 40.06 23.43
CA LYS A 70 13.75 40.53 23.83
C LYS A 70 13.95 42.01 23.50
N MET A 71 13.57 42.43 22.29
CA MET A 71 13.62 43.82 21.85
C MET A 71 12.73 44.74 22.70
N GLN A 72 11.55 44.25 23.13
CA GLN A 72 10.67 45.00 24.02
C GLN A 72 11.26 45.12 25.44
N SER A 73 11.85 44.05 25.97
CA SER A 73 12.52 44.08 27.29
C SER A 73 13.78 44.95 27.31
N GLU A 74 14.44 45.16 26.17
CA GLU A 74 15.55 46.10 26.02
C GLU A 74 15.07 47.56 25.91
N ARG A 75 13.84 47.79 25.39
CA ARG A 75 13.21 49.13 25.32
C ARG A 75 12.76 49.65 26.68
N ASP A 76 12.31 48.78 27.59
CA ASP A 76 11.85 49.15 28.93
C ASP A 76 12.99 49.55 29.90
N GLY A 77 14.25 49.54 29.44
CA GLY A 77 15.44 49.92 30.22
C GLY A 77 16.16 51.21 29.78
N MET A 78 15.62 51.99 28.82
CA MET A 78 16.30 53.17 28.25
C MET A 78 15.40 54.41 28.26
N ASP A 79 15.68 55.36 29.15
CA ASP A 79 14.91 56.59 29.37
C ASP A 79 15.22 57.76 28.41
N ASN A 80 15.94 57.55 27.28
CA ASN A 80 16.42 58.67 26.46
C ASN A 80 16.09 58.58 24.94
N PRO A 81 15.40 59.57 24.32
CA PRO A 81 14.93 59.52 22.93
C PRO A 81 16.01 59.43 21.83
N GLU A 82 17.23 59.95 22.05
CA GLU A 82 18.31 59.93 21.04
C GLU A 82 18.95 58.53 20.85
N GLN A 83 18.91 57.68 21.89
CA GLN A 83 19.40 56.30 21.82
C GLN A 83 18.39 55.35 21.13
N LEU A 84 17.09 55.67 21.19
CA LEU A 84 16.03 54.95 20.48
C LEU A 84 16.11 55.12 18.95
N HIS A 85 16.49 56.30 18.46
CA HIS A 85 16.63 56.54 17.01
C HIS A 85 17.86 55.84 16.42
N SER A 86 18.98 55.87 17.14
CA SER A 86 20.23 55.21 16.72
C SER A 86 20.19 53.68 16.82
N SER A 87 19.47 53.13 17.81
CA SER A 87 19.23 51.67 17.93
C SER A 87 18.25 51.14 16.86
N ASN A 88 17.18 51.87 16.53
CA ASN A 88 16.28 51.49 15.44
C ASN A 88 17.00 51.45 14.08
N ILE A 89 17.84 52.46 13.77
CA ILE A 89 18.68 52.49 12.56
C ILE A 89 19.68 51.33 12.54
N LEU A 90 20.26 50.96 13.69
CA LEU A 90 21.17 49.80 13.79
C LEU A 90 20.42 48.47 13.60
N SER A 91 19.18 48.38 14.09
CA SER A 91 18.32 47.20 13.91
C SER A 91 17.91 47.03 12.45
N GLU A 92 17.50 48.11 11.78
CA GLU A 92 17.17 48.10 10.34
C GLU A 92 18.39 47.73 9.50
N LYS A 93 19.58 48.24 9.85
CA LYS A 93 20.84 47.84 9.21
C LYS A 93 21.17 46.36 9.42
N LYS A 94 20.90 45.80 10.60
CA LYS A 94 21.08 44.36 10.86
C LYS A 94 20.10 43.52 10.05
N THR A 95 18.82 43.90 10.02
CA THR A 95 17.79 43.21 9.23
C THR A 95 18.10 43.29 7.74
N HIS A 96 18.55 44.46 7.25
CA HIS A 96 18.97 44.65 5.87
C HIS A 96 20.26 43.87 5.54
N ALA A 97 21.19 43.73 6.48
CA ALA A 97 22.39 42.91 6.30
C ALA A 97 22.05 41.41 6.24
N MET A 98 21.10 40.95 7.06
CA MET A 98 20.62 39.57 7.07
C MET A 98 19.85 39.25 5.79
N LEU A 99 18.93 40.13 5.37
CA LEU A 99 18.22 40.01 4.09
C LEU A 99 19.16 40.03 2.88
N ASN A 100 20.18 40.90 2.89
CA ASN A 100 21.20 40.92 1.83
C ASN A 100 22.01 39.62 1.81
N ARG A 101 22.34 39.06 2.97
CA ARG A 101 23.05 37.79 3.06
C ARG A 101 22.19 36.65 2.51
N ASP A 102 20.92 36.59 2.90
CA ASP A 102 19.96 35.60 2.39
C ASP A 102 19.74 35.78 0.87
N PHE A 103 19.67 37.01 0.38
CA PHE A 103 19.55 37.32 -1.04
C PHE A 103 20.78 36.86 -1.83
N VAL A 104 21.99 37.08 -1.30
CA VAL A 104 23.23 36.61 -1.91
C VAL A 104 23.29 35.08 -1.92
N GLU A 105 22.92 34.43 -0.81
CA GLU A 105 22.90 32.98 -0.68
C GLU A 105 21.87 32.35 -1.65
N LYS A 106 20.67 32.91 -1.73
CA LYS A 106 19.62 32.45 -2.66
C LYS A 106 19.96 32.69 -4.13
N ASN A 107 20.61 33.81 -4.46
CA ASN A 107 21.11 34.02 -5.83
C ASN A 107 22.23 33.04 -6.18
N ARG A 108 23.09 32.69 -5.22
CA ARG A 108 24.13 31.67 -5.42
C ARG A 108 23.51 30.30 -5.65
N GLU A 109 22.51 29.91 -4.86
CA GLU A 109 21.74 28.68 -5.09
C GLU A 109 21.10 28.67 -6.49
N LEU A 110 20.50 29.78 -6.93
CA LEU A 110 19.90 29.89 -8.27
C LEU A 110 20.93 29.74 -9.40
N ARG A 111 22.11 30.35 -9.27
CA ARG A 111 23.22 30.19 -10.23
C ARG A 111 23.69 28.74 -10.29
N GLN A 112 23.83 28.09 -9.14
CA GLN A 112 24.18 26.67 -9.05
C GLN A 112 23.14 25.79 -9.74
N LEU A 113 21.85 26.07 -9.55
CA LEU A 113 20.76 25.38 -10.26
C LEU A 113 20.80 25.60 -11.78
N HIS A 114 21.39 26.70 -12.27
CA HIS A 114 21.63 26.96 -13.70
C HIS A 114 22.94 26.35 -14.22
N GLY A 115 23.70 25.65 -13.38
CA GLY A 115 24.99 25.06 -13.75
C GLY A 115 26.17 26.03 -13.68
N GLU A 116 25.99 27.20 -13.07
CA GLU A 116 27.03 28.21 -12.85
C GLU A 116 27.64 28.08 -11.44
N GLU A 117 28.88 28.52 -11.25
CA GLU A 117 29.55 28.54 -9.92
C GLU A 117 29.55 27.19 -9.17
N LEU A 118 29.65 26.07 -9.91
CA LEU A 118 29.74 24.72 -9.34
C LEU A 118 31.12 24.41 -8.75
N GLN A 119 32.13 25.25 -9.02
CA GLN A 119 33.48 25.06 -8.51
C GLN A 119 33.51 25.18 -6.99
N GLY A 120 33.89 24.09 -6.30
CA GLY A 120 33.98 24.03 -4.84
C GLY A 120 32.85 23.27 -4.14
N LEU A 121 31.86 22.77 -4.88
CA LEU A 121 30.87 21.82 -4.34
C LEU A 121 31.48 20.41 -4.21
N GLY A 122 31.26 19.78 -3.07
CA GLY A 122 31.60 18.36 -2.86
C GLY A 122 30.63 17.42 -3.57
N LEU A 123 30.97 16.13 -3.64
CA LEU A 123 30.16 15.11 -4.32
C LEU A 123 28.75 14.99 -3.71
N ASP A 124 28.63 15.04 -2.38
CA ASP A 124 27.34 15.04 -1.68
C ASP A 124 26.47 16.27 -1.99
N GLU A 125 27.09 17.42 -2.20
CA GLU A 125 26.38 18.68 -2.51
C GLU A 125 25.92 18.70 -3.97
N LEU A 126 26.74 18.16 -4.88
CA LEU A 126 26.36 17.93 -6.28
C LEU A 126 25.19 16.94 -6.38
N MET A 127 25.20 15.83 -5.63
CA MET A 127 24.07 14.90 -5.59
C MET A 127 22.79 15.54 -5.03
N LYS A 128 22.90 16.44 -4.05
CA LYS A 128 21.75 17.21 -3.55
C LYS A 128 21.23 18.18 -4.62
N LEU A 129 22.12 18.86 -5.33
CA LEU A 129 21.78 19.79 -6.39
C LEU A 129 21.09 19.06 -7.55
N GLU A 130 21.63 17.90 -7.97
CA GLU A 130 21.02 17.02 -8.96
C GLU A 130 19.59 16.65 -8.54
N LYS A 131 19.39 16.13 -7.32
CA LYS A 131 18.05 15.82 -6.80
C LYS A 131 17.11 17.03 -6.78
N LEU A 132 17.62 18.23 -6.48
CA LEU A 132 16.82 19.46 -6.49
C LEU A 132 16.43 19.87 -7.91
N VAL A 133 17.35 19.78 -8.88
CA VAL A 133 17.10 20.07 -10.30
C VAL A 133 16.14 19.04 -10.88
N GLU A 134 16.37 17.75 -10.66
CA GLU A 134 15.45 16.67 -11.05
C GLU A 134 14.06 16.87 -10.44
N GLY A 135 14.00 17.20 -9.15
CA GLY A 135 12.76 17.53 -8.45
C GLY A 135 12.06 18.75 -9.05
N GLY A 136 12.82 19.78 -9.46
CA GLY A 136 12.33 20.98 -10.13
C GLY A 136 11.82 20.71 -11.54
N ILE A 137 12.61 20.02 -12.38
CA ILE A 137 12.26 19.60 -13.73
C ILE A 137 11.03 18.68 -13.69
N SER A 138 10.99 17.74 -12.76
CA SER A 138 9.81 16.89 -12.53
C SER A 138 8.58 17.73 -12.21
N ARG A 139 8.68 18.79 -11.39
CA ARG A 139 7.57 19.73 -11.12
C ARG A 139 7.14 20.54 -12.34
N VAL A 140 8.06 20.89 -13.23
CA VAL A 140 7.78 21.70 -14.44
C VAL A 140 7.21 20.84 -15.57
N LEU A 141 7.65 19.58 -15.71
CA LEU A 141 7.16 18.61 -16.70
C LEU A 141 5.89 17.86 -16.27
N LYS A 142 5.34 18.17 -15.08
CA LYS A 142 4.28 17.39 -14.44
C LYS A 142 2.96 17.40 -15.21
N ILE A 143 2.41 16.20 -15.38
CA ILE A 143 0.99 16.01 -15.72
C ILE A 143 0.18 16.48 -14.51
N LYS A 144 -0.70 17.47 -14.70
CA LYS A 144 -1.70 17.85 -13.69
C LYS A 144 -2.77 16.77 -13.65
N VAL A 145 -2.98 16.17 -12.48
CA VAL A 145 -3.92 15.07 -12.28
C VAL A 145 -5.15 15.58 -11.54
N LEU A 146 -6.32 15.38 -12.13
CA LEU A 146 -7.61 15.44 -11.45
C LEU A 146 -8.08 14.01 -11.26
N HIS A 147 -8.30 13.61 -10.01
CA HIS A 147 -8.78 12.28 -9.64
C HIS A 147 -10.17 12.44 -9.03
N MET A 148 -11.16 11.76 -9.59
CA MET A 148 -12.56 11.84 -9.17
C MET A 148 -13.07 10.44 -8.85
N ASP A 149 -13.87 10.31 -7.80
CA ASP A 149 -14.59 9.08 -7.46
C ASP A 149 -16.08 9.38 -7.27
N LYS A 150 -16.94 8.53 -7.84
CA LYS A 150 -18.38 8.59 -7.64
C LYS A 150 -18.80 8.28 -6.20
N ASN A 151 -17.97 7.54 -5.48
CA ASN A 151 -18.20 7.13 -4.09
C ASN A 151 -17.68 8.18 -3.10
N ASP A 152 -18.22 8.18 -1.89
CA ASP A 152 -17.79 9.03 -0.77
C ASP A 152 -16.62 8.44 0.04
N TYR A 153 -16.04 7.34 -0.44
CA TYR A 153 -14.90 6.61 0.15
C TYR A 153 -13.86 6.24 -0.92
N TYR A 154 -12.66 5.89 -0.47
CA TYR A 154 -11.57 5.42 -1.34
C TYR A 154 -11.67 3.93 -1.66
N GLY A 155 -11.09 3.55 -2.80
CA GLY A 155 -10.75 2.14 -3.12
C GLY A 155 -11.73 1.42 -4.03
N GLY A 156 -12.84 2.05 -4.42
CA GLY A 156 -13.82 1.47 -5.35
C GLY A 156 -14.26 0.06 -4.96
N GLU A 157 -14.18 -0.87 -5.91
CA GLU A 157 -14.52 -2.30 -5.68
C GLU A 157 -13.61 -2.99 -4.67
N SER A 158 -12.38 -2.52 -4.48
CA SER A 158 -11.43 -3.02 -3.46
C SER A 158 -11.41 -2.17 -2.19
N SER A 159 -12.51 -1.50 -1.88
CA SER A 159 -12.65 -0.68 -0.66
C SER A 159 -12.52 -1.51 0.62
N SER A 160 -12.17 -0.84 1.71
CA SER A 160 -12.13 -1.43 3.05
C SER A 160 -13.35 -0.97 3.85
N LEU A 161 -14.14 -1.92 4.35
CA LEU A 161 -15.40 -1.66 5.04
C LEU A 161 -15.27 -1.92 6.54
N ASN A 162 -15.88 -1.08 7.34
CA ASN A 162 -16.12 -1.41 8.75
C ASN A 162 -17.30 -2.39 8.89
N LEU A 163 -17.49 -2.96 10.09
CA LEU A 163 -18.51 -4.00 10.31
C LEU A 163 -19.94 -3.55 9.94
N ILE A 164 -20.33 -2.31 10.29
CA ILE A 164 -21.66 -1.77 9.96
C ILE A 164 -21.82 -1.59 8.45
N GLN A 165 -20.79 -1.13 7.75
CA GLN A 165 -20.81 -1.00 6.29
C GLN A 165 -20.90 -2.37 5.61
N LEU A 166 -20.17 -3.36 6.13
CA LEU A 166 -20.24 -4.75 5.66
C LEU A 166 -21.66 -5.31 5.84
N TRP A 167 -22.25 -5.14 7.03
CA TRP A 167 -23.64 -5.51 7.29
C TRP A 167 -24.59 -4.82 6.35
N LYS A 168 -24.39 -3.51 6.13
CA LYS A 168 -25.25 -2.75 5.24
C LYS A 168 -25.24 -3.28 3.82
N ARG A 169 -24.08 -3.72 3.32
CA ARG A 169 -23.92 -4.30 1.99
C ARG A 169 -24.62 -5.65 1.85
N PHE A 170 -24.45 -6.54 2.82
CA PHE A 170 -24.87 -7.94 2.69
C PHE A 170 -26.17 -8.32 3.40
N ARG A 171 -26.60 -7.51 4.37
CA ARG A 171 -27.76 -7.74 5.25
C ARG A 171 -28.67 -6.50 5.35
N GLY A 172 -28.42 -5.44 4.57
CA GLY A 172 -29.30 -4.28 4.47
C GLY A 172 -29.32 -3.40 5.72
N ASN A 173 -30.41 -3.39 6.49
CA ASN A 173 -30.52 -2.53 7.69
C ASN A 173 -30.32 -3.31 9.00
N ASP A 174 -30.01 -4.60 8.93
CA ASP A 174 -29.74 -5.43 10.08
C ASP A 174 -28.47 -4.96 10.82
N GLN A 175 -28.41 -5.24 12.11
CA GLN A 175 -27.26 -4.88 12.94
C GLN A 175 -26.34 -6.09 13.14
N PRO A 176 -25.01 -5.87 13.20
CA PRO A 176 -24.07 -6.92 13.57
C PRO A 176 -24.32 -7.42 15.00
N PRO A 177 -24.19 -8.73 15.26
CA PRO A 177 -24.19 -9.27 16.61
C PRO A 177 -23.14 -8.60 17.50
N GLU A 178 -23.49 -8.31 18.75
CA GLU A 178 -22.58 -7.64 19.71
C GLU A 178 -21.30 -8.44 19.97
N GLU A 179 -21.37 -9.76 19.84
CA GLU A 179 -20.27 -10.73 20.03
C GLU A 179 -19.14 -10.57 19.01
N LEU A 180 -19.41 -9.90 17.88
CA LEU A 180 -18.39 -9.60 16.88
C LEU A 180 -17.53 -8.40 17.27
N GLY A 181 -17.91 -7.63 18.30
CA GLY A 181 -17.13 -6.51 18.80
C GLY A 181 -17.39 -5.18 18.08
N THR A 182 -16.49 -4.21 18.26
CA THR A 182 -16.74 -2.83 17.83
C THR A 182 -16.56 -2.68 16.33
N SER A 183 -17.55 -2.09 15.64
CA SER A 183 -17.48 -1.89 14.19
C SER A 183 -16.22 -1.14 13.71
N LYS A 184 -15.70 -0.17 14.47
CA LYS A 184 -14.55 0.66 14.08
C LYS A 184 -13.20 -0.07 14.10
N GLU A 185 -13.15 -1.24 14.72
CA GLU A 185 -11.93 -2.07 14.76
C GLU A 185 -11.81 -2.98 13.53
N TYR A 186 -12.87 -3.02 12.70
CA TYR A 186 -12.88 -3.76 11.45
C TYR A 186 -12.45 -2.87 10.28
N ASN A 187 -11.50 -3.38 9.49
CA ASN A 187 -11.11 -2.87 8.17
C ASN A 187 -11.14 -4.06 7.20
N VAL A 188 -12.34 -4.40 6.72
CA VAL A 188 -12.62 -5.59 5.90
C VAL A 188 -12.43 -5.20 4.44
N ASP A 189 -11.29 -5.57 3.87
CA ASP A 189 -11.01 -5.33 2.46
C ASP A 189 -11.90 -6.20 1.58
N MET A 190 -12.64 -5.59 0.65
CA MET A 190 -13.54 -6.33 -0.23
C MET A 190 -12.79 -7.25 -1.20
N ILE A 191 -11.54 -6.91 -1.55
CA ILE A 191 -10.67 -7.68 -2.45
C ILE A 191 -9.26 -7.73 -1.83
N PRO A 192 -9.05 -8.56 -0.80
CA PRO A 192 -7.77 -8.64 -0.11
C PRO A 192 -6.73 -9.35 -0.97
N LYS A 193 -5.52 -8.79 -1.02
CA LYS A 193 -4.37 -9.30 -1.77
C LYS A 193 -3.10 -9.04 -0.98
N PHE A 194 -2.22 -10.04 -0.89
CA PHE A 194 -0.90 -9.90 -0.32
C PHE A 194 0.08 -9.29 -1.31
N ALA A 195 1.04 -8.51 -0.80
CA ALA A 195 2.17 -8.06 -1.59
C ALA A 195 3.33 -9.05 -1.40
N MET A 196 3.91 -9.55 -2.48
CA MET A 196 5.13 -10.35 -2.40
C MET A 196 6.31 -9.44 -2.04
N ALA A 197 7.11 -9.84 -1.05
CA ALA A 197 8.13 -9.00 -0.44
C ALA A 197 9.11 -8.38 -1.45
N ASN A 198 9.61 -9.18 -2.41
CA ASN A 198 10.49 -8.69 -3.48
C ASN A 198 9.75 -8.47 -4.81
N GLY A 199 8.42 -8.59 -4.78
CA GLY A 199 7.55 -8.49 -5.94
C GLY A 199 7.48 -7.08 -6.52
N THR A 200 6.84 -7.00 -7.68
CA THR A 200 6.82 -5.79 -8.50
C THR A 200 6.09 -4.65 -7.79
N LEU A 201 5.02 -4.94 -7.04
CA LEU A 201 4.29 -3.92 -6.27
C LEU A 201 5.20 -3.24 -5.25
N VAL A 202 5.96 -3.99 -4.45
CA VAL A 202 6.85 -3.40 -3.44
C VAL A 202 7.90 -2.50 -4.09
N ARG A 203 8.43 -2.90 -5.25
CA ARG A 203 9.36 -2.07 -6.03
C ARG A 203 8.71 -0.76 -6.49
N VAL A 204 7.47 -0.79 -6.97
CA VAL A 204 6.69 0.41 -7.33
C VAL A 204 6.46 1.30 -6.11
N LEU A 205 6.12 0.73 -4.95
CA LEU A 205 5.91 1.50 -3.72
C LEU A 205 7.19 2.24 -3.28
N ILE A 206 8.35 1.57 -3.36
CA ILE A 206 9.65 2.18 -3.06
C ILE A 206 10.00 3.25 -4.09
N HIS A 207 9.87 2.94 -5.38
CA HIS A 207 10.18 3.86 -6.47
C HIS A 207 9.38 5.17 -6.37
N THR A 208 8.12 5.08 -5.94
CA THR A 208 7.23 6.24 -5.77
C THR A 208 7.41 6.96 -4.44
N ASP A 209 8.24 6.45 -3.53
CA ASP A 209 8.43 6.95 -2.16
C ASP A 209 7.10 7.06 -1.38
N VAL A 210 6.13 6.19 -1.70
CA VAL A 210 4.83 6.14 -1.01
C VAL A 210 4.90 5.31 0.27
N THR A 211 5.93 4.47 0.41
CA THR A 211 6.19 3.62 1.58
C THR A 211 6.24 4.40 2.88
N LYS A 212 6.65 5.67 2.87
CA LYS A 212 6.63 6.55 4.07
C LYS A 212 5.25 6.79 4.67
N TYR A 213 4.18 6.45 3.96
CA TYR A 213 2.80 6.54 4.43
C TYR A 213 2.20 5.19 4.83
N LEU A 214 2.94 4.09 4.62
CA LEU A 214 2.44 2.73 4.75
C LEU A 214 3.28 1.98 5.78
N ASN A 215 2.62 1.20 6.63
CA ASN A 215 3.31 0.29 7.55
C ASN A 215 2.93 -1.13 7.19
N PHE A 216 3.92 -1.95 6.83
CA PHE A 216 3.71 -3.35 6.48
C PHE A 216 4.09 -4.27 7.65
N LYS A 217 3.31 -5.34 7.81
CA LYS A 217 3.63 -6.49 8.64
C LYS A 217 3.81 -7.70 7.72
N ALA A 218 4.75 -8.56 8.05
CA ALA A 218 4.92 -9.83 7.34
C ALA A 218 3.78 -10.79 7.68
N VAL A 219 3.40 -11.62 6.70
CA VAL A 219 2.37 -12.64 6.87
C VAL A 219 2.98 -13.89 7.49
N ASP A 220 2.31 -14.51 8.46
CA ASP A 220 2.94 -15.55 9.28
C ASP A 220 3.19 -16.86 8.53
N GLY A 221 2.37 -17.18 7.52
CA GLY A 221 2.48 -18.46 6.82
C GLY A 221 1.93 -18.48 5.41
N SER A 222 2.54 -19.32 4.59
CA SER A 222 2.07 -19.69 3.26
C SER A 222 1.91 -21.20 3.20
N PHE A 223 0.73 -21.64 2.78
CA PHE A 223 0.30 -23.03 2.85
C PHE A 223 -0.34 -23.49 1.54
N VAL A 224 -0.34 -24.80 1.34
CA VAL A 224 -1.00 -25.46 0.21
C VAL A 224 -1.88 -26.59 0.72
N TYR A 225 -3.04 -26.74 0.11
CA TYR A 225 -3.94 -27.86 0.36
C TYR A 225 -3.55 -29.06 -0.49
N ASN A 226 -3.47 -30.23 0.15
CA ASN A 226 -3.22 -31.51 -0.51
C ASN A 226 -4.02 -32.60 0.21
N LYS A 227 -4.82 -33.37 -0.51
CA LYS A 227 -5.55 -34.55 0.00
C LYS A 227 -6.29 -34.29 1.34
N GLY A 228 -7.03 -33.19 1.42
CA GLY A 228 -7.86 -32.89 2.60
C GLY A 228 -7.16 -32.15 3.73
N LYS A 229 -5.88 -31.80 3.60
CA LYS A 229 -5.10 -31.15 4.66
C LYS A 229 -4.29 -29.97 4.14
N ILE A 230 -4.02 -29.03 5.03
CA ILE A 230 -3.18 -27.86 4.78
C ILE A 230 -1.76 -28.19 5.23
N TYR A 231 -0.77 -27.82 4.41
CA TYR A 231 0.64 -28.03 4.66
C TYR A 231 1.44 -26.76 4.36
N LYS A 232 2.50 -26.51 5.13
CA LYS A 232 3.44 -25.42 4.83
C LYS A 232 4.09 -25.67 3.48
N VAL A 233 4.12 -24.63 2.64
CA VAL A 233 4.78 -24.66 1.33
C VAL A 233 6.30 -24.69 1.51
N PRO A 234 7.02 -25.74 1.07
CA PRO A 234 8.47 -25.76 1.10
C PRO A 234 9.02 -24.92 -0.04
N ALA A 235 9.91 -23.97 0.26
CA ALA A 235 10.52 -23.11 -0.76
C ALA A 235 12.06 -23.12 -0.74
N THR A 236 12.67 -23.91 0.14
CA THR A 236 14.13 -24.07 0.24
C THR A 236 14.50 -25.55 0.26
N ASP A 237 15.77 -25.84 -0.02
CA ASP A 237 16.30 -27.20 0.01
C ASP A 237 16.14 -27.85 1.41
N VAL A 238 16.33 -27.07 2.49
CA VAL A 238 16.12 -27.50 3.88
C VAL A 238 14.65 -27.77 4.19
N GLU A 239 13.74 -26.89 3.75
CA GLU A 239 12.30 -27.08 3.97
C GLU A 239 11.76 -28.27 3.18
N ALA A 240 12.24 -28.49 1.96
CA ALA A 240 11.87 -29.64 1.14
C ALA A 240 12.19 -30.96 1.84
N LEU A 241 13.37 -31.08 2.47
CA LEU A 241 13.74 -32.28 3.24
C LEU A 241 12.86 -32.51 4.48
N LYS A 242 12.33 -31.45 5.09
CA LYS A 242 11.48 -31.53 6.28
C LYS A 242 10.00 -31.71 5.95
N SER A 243 9.56 -31.30 4.77
CA SER A 243 8.14 -31.24 4.39
C SER A 243 7.43 -32.59 4.47
N PRO A 244 6.22 -32.69 5.02
CA PRO A 244 5.42 -33.92 4.99
C PRO A 244 4.69 -34.13 3.65
N LEU A 245 4.75 -33.17 2.71
CA LEU A 245 4.08 -33.26 1.40
C LEU A 245 4.68 -34.33 0.47
N MET A 246 5.93 -34.74 0.73
CA MET A 246 6.71 -35.57 -0.17
C MET A 246 7.26 -36.81 0.54
N GLY A 247 7.32 -37.94 -0.17
CA GLY A 247 8.02 -39.14 0.28
C GLY A 247 9.54 -38.96 0.34
N LEU A 248 10.25 -39.88 1.00
CA LEU A 248 11.69 -39.75 1.28
C LEU A 248 12.55 -39.54 0.01
N PHE A 249 12.23 -40.23 -1.09
CA PHE A 249 12.96 -40.10 -2.35
C PHE A 249 12.59 -38.82 -3.08
N GLU A 250 11.30 -38.48 -3.11
CA GLU A 250 10.80 -37.25 -3.74
C GLU A 250 11.41 -35.99 -3.09
N LYS A 251 11.54 -35.98 -1.76
CA LYS A 251 12.26 -34.92 -1.03
C LYS A 251 13.67 -34.66 -1.56
N ARG A 252 14.40 -35.72 -1.96
CA ARG A 252 15.77 -35.58 -2.48
C ARG A 252 15.76 -35.00 -3.90
N ARG A 253 14.75 -35.31 -4.71
CA ARG A 253 14.55 -34.74 -6.05
C ARG A 253 14.14 -33.27 -5.96
N ALA A 254 13.13 -32.96 -5.16
CA ALA A 254 12.71 -31.59 -4.88
C ALA A 254 13.85 -30.73 -4.31
N ARG A 255 14.67 -31.29 -3.41
CA ARG A 255 15.87 -30.59 -2.92
C ARG A 255 16.81 -30.17 -4.05
N LYS A 256 17.08 -31.05 -5.02
CA LYS A 256 17.94 -30.71 -6.17
C LYS A 256 17.33 -29.61 -7.02
N PHE A 257 16.02 -29.64 -7.23
CA PHE A 257 15.29 -28.58 -7.92
C PHE A 257 15.45 -27.23 -7.19
N PHE A 258 15.22 -27.18 -5.88
CA PHE A 258 15.36 -25.95 -5.11
C PHE A 258 16.79 -25.39 -5.09
N LEU A 259 17.81 -26.26 -5.02
CA LEU A 259 19.20 -25.84 -5.15
C LEU A 259 19.47 -25.19 -6.50
N TYR A 260 18.98 -25.77 -7.59
CA TYR A 260 19.11 -25.17 -8.91
C TYR A 260 18.44 -23.79 -8.96
N VAL A 261 17.19 -23.67 -8.49
CA VAL A 261 16.47 -22.39 -8.52
C VAL A 261 17.18 -21.32 -7.67
N GLN A 262 17.77 -21.71 -6.54
CA GLN A 262 18.54 -20.81 -5.70
C GLN A 262 19.81 -20.30 -6.41
N ASP A 263 20.55 -21.20 -7.05
CA ASP A 263 21.81 -20.90 -7.73
C ASP A 263 21.63 -20.28 -9.14
N PHE A 264 20.41 -20.30 -9.69
CA PHE A 264 20.09 -19.80 -11.02
C PHE A 264 20.26 -18.28 -11.13
N GLU A 265 21.08 -17.79 -12.07
CA GLU A 265 21.23 -16.37 -12.36
C GLU A 265 20.91 -16.09 -13.85
N GLU A 266 19.95 -15.21 -14.10
CA GLU A 266 19.48 -14.91 -15.47
C GLU A 266 20.62 -14.43 -16.37
N THR A 267 21.54 -13.63 -15.82
CA THR A 267 22.66 -13.04 -16.54
C THR A 267 23.90 -13.94 -16.63
N ASP A 268 23.95 -15.08 -15.94
CA ASP A 268 25.07 -16.02 -15.98
C ASP A 268 24.66 -17.34 -16.67
N PRO A 269 25.01 -17.53 -17.95
CA PRO A 269 24.70 -18.75 -18.71
C PRO A 269 25.25 -20.05 -18.07
N LYS A 270 26.27 -19.96 -17.20
CA LYS A 270 26.80 -21.16 -16.51
C LYS A 270 25.78 -21.78 -15.57
N THR A 271 24.94 -20.95 -14.96
CA THR A 271 23.89 -21.39 -14.04
C THR A 271 22.72 -22.05 -14.77
N HIS A 272 22.65 -21.93 -16.11
CA HIS A 272 21.57 -22.54 -16.90
C HIS A 272 21.82 -24.03 -17.17
N GLU A 273 22.96 -24.57 -16.71
CA GLU A 273 23.38 -25.98 -16.89
C GLU A 273 23.31 -26.44 -18.36
N GLY A 274 23.65 -25.55 -19.30
CA GLY A 274 23.64 -25.83 -20.73
C GLY A 274 22.25 -25.85 -21.39
N MET A 275 21.19 -25.45 -20.66
CA MET A 275 19.82 -25.36 -21.18
C MET A 275 19.52 -23.95 -21.72
N ASP A 276 18.78 -23.87 -22.82
CA ASP A 276 18.20 -22.60 -23.30
C ASP A 276 16.79 -22.46 -22.72
N LEU A 277 16.68 -21.81 -21.56
CA LEU A 277 15.44 -21.68 -20.77
C LEU A 277 14.36 -20.85 -21.47
N ASN A 278 14.70 -20.11 -22.53
CA ASN A 278 13.74 -19.38 -23.34
C ASN A 278 13.12 -20.26 -24.44
N LYS A 279 13.69 -21.44 -24.69
CA LYS A 279 13.20 -22.38 -25.71
C LYS A 279 12.59 -23.64 -25.10
N ILE A 280 13.21 -24.20 -24.07
CA ILE A 280 12.64 -25.38 -23.42
C ILE A 280 11.42 -24.98 -22.61
N THR A 281 10.42 -25.84 -22.63
CA THR A 281 9.18 -25.63 -21.87
C THR A 281 9.41 -25.88 -20.38
N ALA A 282 8.59 -25.28 -19.52
CA ALA A 282 8.63 -25.58 -18.09
C ALA A 282 8.43 -27.07 -17.80
N LYS A 283 7.60 -27.76 -18.59
CA LYS A 283 7.40 -29.22 -18.49
C LYS A 283 8.69 -30.01 -18.76
N GLU A 284 9.41 -29.69 -19.84
CA GLU A 284 10.67 -30.35 -20.19
C GLU A 284 11.75 -30.08 -19.13
N PHE A 285 11.82 -28.86 -18.63
CA PHE A 285 12.72 -28.48 -17.56
C PHE A 285 12.43 -29.26 -16.26
N ILE A 286 11.18 -29.30 -15.82
CA ILE A 286 10.74 -30.00 -14.61
C ILE A 286 11.00 -31.51 -14.72
N ALA A 287 10.79 -32.10 -15.90
CA ALA A 287 11.00 -33.53 -16.14
C ALA A 287 12.45 -33.97 -15.86
N LYS A 288 13.45 -33.08 -16.00
CA LYS A 288 14.86 -33.35 -15.65
C LYS A 288 15.06 -33.72 -14.18
N TYR A 289 14.19 -33.23 -13.31
CA TYR A 289 14.26 -33.49 -11.86
C TYR A 289 13.41 -34.69 -11.43
N GLU A 290 12.66 -35.30 -12.36
CA GLU A 290 11.77 -36.46 -12.11
C GLU A 290 10.81 -36.23 -10.93
N LEU A 291 10.30 -34.99 -10.80
CA LEU A 291 9.34 -34.64 -9.74
C LEU A 291 7.99 -35.32 -9.99
N GLU A 292 7.33 -35.71 -8.91
CA GLU A 292 5.99 -36.30 -8.94
C GLU A 292 4.94 -35.21 -9.23
N ASP A 293 3.80 -35.59 -9.85
CA ASP A 293 2.76 -34.65 -10.27
C ASP A 293 2.25 -33.76 -9.12
N ASP A 294 2.06 -34.32 -7.92
CA ASP A 294 1.66 -33.56 -6.72
C ASP A 294 2.72 -32.50 -6.33
N THR A 295 4.00 -32.78 -6.56
CA THR A 295 5.09 -31.83 -6.32
C THR A 295 5.11 -30.72 -7.36
N ILE A 296 4.92 -31.08 -8.61
CA ILE A 296 4.82 -30.13 -9.72
C ILE A 296 3.65 -29.18 -9.48
N ASP A 297 2.51 -29.71 -9.03
CA ASP A 297 1.28 -28.98 -8.73
C ASP A 297 1.54 -27.90 -7.66
N PHE A 298 2.09 -28.26 -6.49
CA PHE A 298 2.34 -27.22 -5.47
C PHE A 298 3.46 -26.25 -5.87
N ILE A 299 4.46 -26.66 -6.67
CA ILE A 299 5.49 -25.72 -7.15
C ILE A 299 4.91 -24.71 -8.14
N GLY A 300 4.10 -25.16 -9.10
CA GLY A 300 3.43 -24.28 -10.07
C GLY A 300 2.45 -23.33 -9.40
N HIS A 301 1.54 -23.88 -8.60
CA HIS A 301 0.42 -23.12 -8.08
C HIS A 301 0.77 -22.35 -6.80
N ALA A 302 1.57 -22.92 -5.89
CA ALA A 302 1.84 -22.30 -4.59
C ALA A 302 3.14 -21.50 -4.50
N LEU A 303 4.16 -21.80 -5.34
CA LEU A 303 5.39 -21.03 -5.40
C LEU A 303 5.43 -20.10 -6.61
N ALA A 304 5.21 -20.62 -7.81
CA ALA A 304 5.23 -19.81 -9.03
C ALA A 304 3.95 -18.97 -9.21
N LEU A 305 2.92 -19.24 -8.41
CA LEU A 305 1.62 -18.56 -8.43
C LEU A 305 0.98 -18.56 -9.81
N CYS A 306 1.13 -19.68 -10.53
CA CYS A 306 0.41 -19.93 -11.77
C CYS A 306 -1.06 -20.25 -11.43
N THR A 307 -1.99 -19.72 -12.22
CA THR A 307 -3.44 -19.87 -11.97
C THR A 307 -4.03 -21.10 -12.65
N ASP A 308 -3.30 -21.71 -13.58
CA ASP A 308 -3.63 -22.91 -14.33
C ASP A 308 -2.35 -23.60 -14.80
N ASP A 309 -2.46 -24.78 -15.42
CA ASP A 309 -1.33 -25.57 -15.93
C ASP A 309 -0.74 -25.09 -17.27
N ASN A 310 -1.25 -24.00 -17.87
CA ASN A 310 -0.76 -23.55 -19.18
C ASN A 310 0.73 -23.16 -19.14
N TYR A 311 1.24 -22.79 -17.96
CA TYR A 311 2.66 -22.48 -17.75
C TYR A 311 3.59 -23.66 -18.13
N LEU A 312 3.12 -24.90 -18.04
CA LEU A 312 3.89 -26.09 -18.39
C LEU A 312 4.30 -26.09 -19.87
N ALA A 313 3.50 -25.49 -20.74
CA ALA A 313 3.77 -25.35 -22.17
C ALA A 313 4.54 -24.06 -22.53
N GLN A 314 4.75 -23.16 -21.57
CA GLN A 314 5.49 -21.90 -21.77
C GLN A 314 6.99 -22.10 -21.53
N PRO A 315 7.84 -21.16 -22.00
CA PRO A 315 9.28 -21.20 -21.71
C PRO A 315 9.59 -21.28 -20.21
N ALA A 316 10.54 -22.13 -19.84
CA ALA A 316 10.90 -22.39 -18.44
C ALA A 316 11.43 -21.15 -17.69
N MET A 317 11.97 -20.17 -18.41
CA MET A 317 12.54 -18.95 -17.83
C MET A 317 11.59 -18.22 -16.87
N ASP A 318 10.35 -17.96 -17.30
CA ASP A 318 9.38 -17.22 -16.46
C ASP A 318 9.01 -18.02 -15.21
N PHE A 319 8.81 -19.34 -15.35
CA PHE A 319 8.53 -20.24 -14.25
C PHE A 319 9.66 -20.24 -13.21
N ILE A 320 10.91 -20.40 -13.64
CA ILE A 320 12.08 -20.39 -12.73
C ILE A 320 12.19 -19.04 -12.00
N LYS A 321 12.02 -17.93 -12.72
CA LYS A 321 12.06 -16.58 -12.14
C LYS A 321 10.98 -16.38 -11.07
N ARG A 322 9.77 -16.88 -11.29
CA ARG A 322 8.68 -16.82 -10.30
C ARG A 322 8.99 -17.63 -9.04
N VAL A 323 9.50 -18.85 -9.18
CA VAL A 323 9.89 -19.69 -8.03
C VAL A 323 11.06 -19.05 -7.28
N LYS A 324 12.06 -18.51 -7.98
CA LYS A 324 13.19 -17.78 -7.37
C LYS A 324 12.69 -16.54 -6.61
N LEU A 325 11.81 -15.75 -7.21
CA LEU A 325 11.22 -14.57 -6.56
C LEU A 325 10.50 -14.93 -5.25
N TYR A 326 9.76 -16.04 -5.23
CA TYR A 326 9.13 -16.54 -4.01
C TYR A 326 10.18 -16.86 -2.93
N ALA A 327 11.22 -17.61 -3.28
CA ALA A 327 12.27 -18.01 -2.34
C ALA A 327 13.04 -16.80 -1.78
N GLU A 328 13.40 -15.83 -2.63
CA GLU A 328 14.05 -14.59 -2.21
C GLU A 328 13.16 -13.74 -1.32
N SER A 329 11.86 -13.69 -1.62
CA SER A 329 10.86 -12.97 -0.82
C SER A 329 10.69 -13.59 0.56
N LEU A 330 10.69 -14.93 0.65
CA LEU A 330 10.63 -15.67 1.91
C LEU A 330 11.87 -15.39 2.78
N ALA A 331 13.06 -15.34 2.16
CA ALA A 331 14.31 -15.08 2.85
C ALA A 331 14.41 -13.67 3.44
N ARG A 332 13.63 -12.70 2.93
CA ARG A 332 13.75 -11.29 3.29
C ARG A 332 13.30 -10.96 4.71
N PHE A 333 12.17 -11.50 5.15
CA PHE A 333 11.54 -11.10 6.43
C PHE A 333 11.61 -12.17 7.52
N GLN A 334 12.13 -13.37 7.23
CA GLN A 334 12.23 -14.50 8.18
C GLN A 334 10.90 -14.84 8.90
N ALA A 335 9.76 -14.45 8.32
CA ALA A 335 8.45 -14.47 8.96
C ALA A 335 7.58 -15.68 8.53
N GLY A 336 8.18 -16.71 7.94
CA GLY A 336 7.48 -17.95 7.57
C GLY A 336 6.70 -17.89 6.24
N SER A 337 6.56 -16.72 5.62
CA SER A 337 5.97 -16.54 4.29
C SER A 337 6.71 -15.49 3.44
N PRO A 338 6.52 -15.45 2.11
CA PRO A 338 7.10 -14.42 1.23
C PRO A 338 6.25 -13.13 1.16
N TYR A 339 5.22 -13.01 1.98
CA TYR A 339 4.19 -11.99 1.84
C TYR A 339 4.23 -10.95 2.94
N ILE A 340 3.80 -9.74 2.57
CA ILE A 340 3.52 -8.65 3.50
C ILE A 340 2.12 -8.09 3.25
N TYR A 341 1.55 -7.52 4.30
CA TYR A 341 0.25 -6.86 4.27
C TYR A 341 0.29 -5.55 5.06
N PRO A 342 -0.36 -4.48 4.58
CA PRO A 342 -0.40 -3.23 5.32
C PRO A 342 -1.21 -3.39 6.61
N LEU A 343 -0.71 -2.79 7.69
CA LEU A 343 -1.50 -2.57 8.88
C LEU A 343 -2.71 -1.71 8.52
N TYR A 344 -3.87 -2.02 9.11
CA TYR A 344 -5.18 -1.42 8.81
C TYR A 344 -5.77 -1.77 7.43
N GLY A 345 -5.15 -2.70 6.69
CA GLY A 345 -5.72 -3.22 5.44
C GLY A 345 -5.37 -2.43 4.19
N LEU A 346 -5.87 -2.89 3.04
CA LEU A 346 -5.56 -2.34 1.72
C LEU A 346 -6.15 -0.95 1.48
N GLY A 347 -7.15 -0.55 2.28
CA GLY A 347 -7.68 0.81 2.27
C GLY A 347 -6.59 1.90 2.44
N GLU A 348 -5.45 1.58 3.05
CA GLU A 348 -4.32 2.50 3.20
C GLU A 348 -3.59 2.78 1.87
N LEU A 349 -3.60 1.85 0.90
CA LEU A 349 -2.89 2.01 -0.37
C LEU A 349 -3.49 3.17 -1.21
N PRO A 350 -4.81 3.21 -1.52
CA PRO A 350 -5.40 4.33 -2.24
C PRO A 350 -5.22 5.66 -1.51
N GLN A 351 -5.34 5.68 -0.17
CA GLN A 351 -5.15 6.88 0.64
C GLN A 351 -3.73 7.42 0.54
N ALA A 352 -2.72 6.53 0.62
CA ALA A 352 -1.32 6.90 0.52
C ALA A 352 -0.99 7.46 -0.87
N PHE A 353 -1.49 6.85 -1.95
CA PHE A 353 -1.32 7.38 -3.30
C PHE A 353 -2.10 8.67 -3.56
N ALA A 354 -3.30 8.84 -3.00
CA ALA A 354 -4.03 10.10 -3.07
C ALA A 354 -3.25 11.23 -2.39
N ARG A 355 -2.66 10.97 -1.20
CA ARG A 355 -1.77 11.91 -0.51
C ARG A 355 -0.53 12.23 -1.33
N LEU A 356 0.12 11.22 -1.90
CA LEU A 356 1.27 11.42 -2.77
C LEU A 356 0.91 12.30 -3.97
N SER A 357 -0.21 12.00 -4.64
CA SER A 357 -0.71 12.81 -5.76
C SER A 357 -0.93 14.27 -5.35
N ALA A 358 -1.55 14.51 -4.18
CA ALA A 358 -1.78 15.85 -3.65
C ALA A 358 -0.48 16.63 -3.38
N VAL A 359 0.55 15.99 -2.81
CA VAL A 359 1.89 16.60 -2.62
C VAL A 359 2.48 17.06 -3.95
N TYR A 360 2.16 16.37 -5.04
CA TYR A 360 2.65 16.66 -6.38
C TYR A 360 1.71 17.60 -7.17
N GLY A 361 0.66 18.15 -6.55
CA GLY A 361 -0.27 19.10 -7.15
C GLY A 361 -1.51 18.46 -7.79
N GLY A 362 -1.74 17.16 -7.56
CA GLY A 362 -2.98 16.48 -7.93
C GLY A 362 -4.15 16.93 -7.08
N THR A 363 -5.35 16.93 -7.64
CA THR A 363 -6.60 17.23 -6.92
C THR A 363 -7.45 15.98 -6.86
N TYR A 364 -7.88 15.59 -5.66
CA TYR A 364 -8.73 14.41 -5.43
C TYR A 364 -10.13 14.85 -4.99
N MET A 365 -11.16 14.32 -5.64
CA MET A 365 -12.57 14.65 -5.36
C MET A 365 -13.40 13.38 -5.17
N LEU A 366 -13.90 13.17 -3.96
CA LEU A 366 -14.85 12.11 -3.65
C LEU A 366 -16.30 12.60 -3.83
N ASN A 367 -17.24 11.66 -3.81
CA ASN A 367 -18.68 11.89 -3.84
C ASN A 367 -19.12 12.67 -5.09
N LYS A 368 -18.68 12.22 -6.27
CA LYS A 368 -19.03 12.79 -7.59
C LYS A 368 -19.85 11.81 -8.42
N PRO A 369 -21.11 11.49 -8.03
CA PRO A 369 -21.90 10.41 -8.64
C PRO A 369 -22.32 10.66 -10.10
N GLN A 370 -22.30 11.92 -10.56
CA GLN A 370 -22.66 12.31 -11.94
C GLN A 370 -21.43 12.44 -12.86
N CYS A 371 -20.29 11.86 -12.47
CA CYS A 371 -19.06 11.89 -13.25
C CYS A 371 -19.25 11.16 -14.59
N LYS A 372 -19.06 11.88 -15.70
CA LYS A 372 -19.24 11.38 -17.06
C LYS A 372 -18.05 11.77 -17.93
N VAL A 373 -17.51 10.82 -18.68
CA VAL A 373 -16.46 11.07 -19.67
C VAL A 373 -17.09 11.66 -20.94
N GLU A 374 -16.54 12.78 -21.41
CA GLU A 374 -17.01 13.46 -22.63
C GLU A 374 -16.06 13.22 -23.80
N PHE A 375 -16.65 13.01 -24.98
CA PHE A 375 -15.94 12.73 -26.23
C PHE A 375 -16.26 13.81 -27.28
N ASP A 376 -15.33 14.07 -28.19
CA ASP A 376 -15.59 14.86 -29.40
C ASP A 376 -16.29 14.03 -30.50
N ASP A 377 -16.62 14.70 -31.61
CA ASP A 377 -17.24 14.06 -32.78
C ASP A 377 -16.34 12.97 -33.41
N GLY A 378 -15.04 12.99 -33.13
CA GLY A 378 -14.07 11.98 -33.55
C GLY A 378 -13.93 10.81 -32.58
N GLY A 379 -14.69 10.80 -31.47
CA GLY A 379 -14.65 9.77 -30.45
C GLY A 379 -13.44 9.85 -29.50
N LYS A 380 -12.71 10.98 -29.48
CA LYS A 380 -11.60 11.21 -28.54
C LYS A 380 -12.07 11.92 -27.29
N VAL A 381 -11.46 11.57 -26.16
CA VAL A 381 -11.79 12.21 -24.88
C VAL A 381 -11.39 13.69 -24.89
N VAL A 382 -12.29 14.54 -24.40
CA VAL A 382 -12.08 16.00 -24.29
C VAL A 382 -12.23 16.53 -22.87
N GLY A 383 -12.83 15.75 -21.98
CA GLY A 383 -13.02 16.15 -20.60
C GLY A 383 -13.85 15.17 -19.80
N VAL A 384 -14.07 15.53 -18.54
CA VAL A 384 -14.96 14.83 -17.62
C VAL A 384 -15.93 15.85 -17.04
N THR A 385 -17.22 15.59 -17.15
CA THR A 385 -18.30 16.42 -16.60
C THR A 385 -18.77 15.86 -15.27
N SER A 386 -18.98 16.72 -14.29
CA SER A 386 -19.65 16.38 -13.04
C SER A 386 -20.41 17.61 -12.52
N GLU A 387 -21.64 17.42 -12.04
CA GLU A 387 -22.45 18.50 -11.44
C GLU A 387 -22.62 19.73 -12.35
N GLY A 388 -22.64 19.52 -13.68
CA GLY A 388 -22.80 20.59 -14.68
C GLY A 388 -21.51 21.32 -15.07
N GLU A 389 -20.37 20.98 -14.48
CA GLU A 389 -19.06 21.54 -14.84
C GLU A 389 -18.19 20.49 -15.54
N THR A 390 -17.45 20.91 -16.58
CA THR A 390 -16.55 20.04 -17.35
C THR A 390 -15.09 20.41 -17.13
N ALA A 391 -14.32 19.48 -16.58
CA ALA A 391 -12.87 19.57 -16.52
C ALA A 391 -12.26 19.04 -17.83
N LYS A 392 -11.59 19.90 -18.60
CA LYS A 392 -10.94 19.49 -19.86
C LYS A 392 -9.69 18.67 -19.60
N CYS A 393 -9.53 17.56 -20.31
CA CYS A 393 -8.35 16.70 -20.24
C CYS A 393 -8.03 16.09 -21.60
N LYS A 394 -6.80 15.58 -21.75
CA LYS A 394 -6.33 14.93 -22.98
C LYS A 394 -6.41 13.41 -22.93
N LYS A 395 -6.49 12.86 -21.71
CA LYS A 395 -6.44 11.43 -21.40
C LYS A 395 -7.30 11.19 -20.17
N VAL A 396 -7.98 10.05 -20.13
CA VAL A 396 -8.73 9.58 -18.97
C VAL A 396 -8.23 8.20 -18.57
N VAL A 397 -8.03 8.01 -17.27
CA VAL A 397 -7.75 6.70 -16.66
C VAL A 397 -8.92 6.38 -15.75
N CYS A 398 -9.52 5.21 -15.90
CA CYS A 398 -10.70 4.82 -15.11
C CYS A 398 -10.82 3.31 -14.96
N ASP A 399 -11.64 2.86 -14.01
CA ASP A 399 -12.06 1.46 -13.92
C ASP A 399 -13.23 1.16 -14.88
N PRO A 400 -13.55 -0.13 -15.13
CA PRO A 400 -14.61 -0.54 -16.04
C PRO A 400 -15.99 0.11 -15.80
N SER A 401 -16.29 0.54 -14.57
CA SER A 401 -17.61 1.06 -14.22
C SER A 401 -17.91 2.45 -14.78
N TYR A 402 -16.89 3.20 -15.23
CA TYR A 402 -17.07 4.52 -15.83
C TYR A 402 -17.32 4.47 -17.34
N LEU A 403 -16.94 3.38 -18.02
CA LEU A 403 -17.06 3.19 -19.46
C LEU A 403 -17.54 1.77 -19.79
N PRO A 404 -18.78 1.39 -19.40
CA PRO A 404 -19.30 0.04 -19.57
C PRO A 404 -19.38 -0.41 -21.04
N ASP A 405 -19.55 0.52 -21.98
CA ASP A 405 -19.63 0.23 -23.42
C ASP A 405 -18.26 -0.05 -24.06
N LYS A 406 -17.15 0.15 -23.33
CA LYS A 406 -15.76 -0.03 -23.80
C LYS A 406 -15.03 -1.18 -23.11
N VAL A 407 -15.79 -2.04 -22.43
CA VAL A 407 -15.26 -3.22 -21.75
C VAL A 407 -15.99 -4.48 -22.18
N GLN A 408 -15.34 -5.63 -22.00
CA GLN A 408 -15.93 -6.94 -22.22
C GLN A 408 -15.85 -7.77 -20.95
N LYS A 409 -16.93 -8.48 -20.63
CA LYS A 409 -16.97 -9.45 -19.54
C LYS A 409 -16.17 -10.69 -19.93
N VAL A 410 -15.22 -11.08 -19.09
CA VAL A 410 -14.32 -12.24 -19.34
C VAL A 410 -14.48 -13.37 -18.33
N GLY A 411 -15.21 -13.13 -17.24
CA GLY A 411 -15.39 -14.11 -16.18
C GLY A 411 -16.20 -13.56 -15.03
N LYS A 412 -16.25 -14.35 -13.96
CA LYS A 412 -16.91 -14.03 -12.70
C LYS A 412 -16.07 -14.62 -11.58
N VAL A 413 -15.98 -13.95 -10.45
CA VAL A 413 -15.31 -14.45 -9.25
C VAL A 413 -16.34 -14.71 -8.17
N ALA A 414 -16.24 -15.87 -7.54
CA ALA A 414 -16.98 -16.19 -6.32
C ALA A 414 -16.10 -15.89 -5.10
N ARG A 415 -16.68 -15.28 -4.07
CA ARG A 415 -16.00 -14.96 -2.81
C ARG A 415 -16.89 -15.25 -1.60
N ALA A 416 -16.28 -15.79 -0.56
CA ALA A 416 -16.83 -15.86 0.79
C ALA A 416 -15.97 -15.03 1.74
N ILE A 417 -16.59 -14.18 2.55
CA ILE A 417 -15.97 -13.42 3.64
C ILE A 417 -16.41 -14.08 4.95
N CYS A 418 -15.46 -14.57 5.73
CA CYS A 418 -15.70 -15.35 6.94
C CYS A 418 -15.09 -14.63 8.15
N ILE A 419 -15.90 -14.35 9.17
CA ILE A 419 -15.42 -13.86 10.46
C ILE A 419 -15.28 -15.06 11.40
N MET A 420 -14.15 -15.17 12.08
CA MET A 420 -13.82 -16.30 12.94
C MET A 420 -13.22 -15.83 14.27
N SER A 421 -13.31 -16.70 15.28
CA SER A 421 -12.73 -16.48 16.62
C SER A 421 -11.48 -17.33 16.91
N HIS A 422 -10.87 -17.91 15.88
CA HIS A 422 -9.70 -18.77 16.00
C HIS A 422 -8.84 -18.71 14.73
N PRO A 423 -7.54 -19.07 14.80
CA PRO A 423 -6.71 -19.23 13.62
C PRO A 423 -7.19 -20.41 12.77
N ILE A 424 -6.83 -20.41 11.48
CA ILE A 424 -7.16 -21.52 10.58
C ILE A 424 -6.50 -22.81 11.10
N PRO A 425 -7.23 -23.93 11.24
CA PRO A 425 -6.65 -25.20 11.66
C PRO A 425 -5.43 -25.62 10.82
N ASN A 426 -4.43 -26.22 11.46
CA ASN A 426 -3.19 -26.69 10.82
C ASN A 426 -2.29 -25.59 10.22
N THR A 427 -2.43 -24.34 10.68
CA THR A 427 -1.54 -23.24 10.29
C THR A 427 -0.52 -22.85 11.37
N ASN A 428 -0.30 -23.69 12.39
CA ASN A 428 0.53 -23.34 13.57
C ASN A 428 0.07 -22.05 14.28
N ASP A 429 -1.25 -21.90 14.44
CA ASP A 429 -1.88 -20.76 15.09
C ASP A 429 -1.55 -19.39 14.47
N SER A 430 -1.24 -19.37 13.16
CA SER A 430 -0.95 -18.15 12.42
C SER A 430 -2.07 -17.11 12.53
N HIS A 431 -1.68 -15.88 12.84
CA HIS A 431 -2.53 -14.69 12.83
C HIS A 431 -2.79 -14.14 11.42
N SER A 432 -1.99 -14.54 10.44
CA SER A 432 -2.25 -14.33 9.03
C SER A 432 -1.69 -15.47 8.17
N ALA A 433 -2.41 -15.82 7.11
CA ALA A 433 -2.05 -16.95 6.27
C ALA A 433 -2.54 -16.78 4.83
N GLN A 434 -1.75 -17.26 3.88
CA GLN A 434 -2.22 -17.63 2.55
C GLN A 434 -2.38 -19.15 2.48
N VAL A 435 -3.49 -19.64 1.95
CA VAL A 435 -3.63 -21.05 1.56
C VAL A 435 -4.04 -21.14 0.10
N ILE A 436 -3.30 -21.93 -0.68
CA ILE A 436 -3.63 -22.20 -2.08
C ILE A 436 -4.22 -23.60 -2.16
N LEU A 437 -5.39 -23.73 -2.79
CA LEU A 437 -6.07 -24.99 -3.05
C LEU A 437 -6.00 -25.24 -4.55
N PRO A 438 -5.02 -26.02 -5.03
CA PRO A 438 -4.84 -26.25 -6.45
C PRO A 438 -6.07 -26.89 -7.09
N GLN A 439 -6.39 -26.48 -8.30
CA GLN A 439 -7.57 -26.91 -9.04
C GLN A 439 -7.71 -28.45 -9.14
N LYS A 440 -6.58 -29.17 -9.30
CA LYS A 440 -6.56 -30.63 -9.42
C LYS A 440 -7.02 -31.32 -8.13
N GLN A 441 -6.70 -30.75 -6.98
CA GLN A 441 -7.09 -31.28 -5.67
C GLN A 441 -8.60 -31.14 -5.41
N LEU A 442 -9.25 -30.20 -6.11
CA LEU A 442 -10.69 -29.91 -5.98
C LEU A 442 -11.52 -30.39 -7.16
N GLY A 443 -10.91 -30.95 -8.21
CA GLY A 443 -11.61 -31.30 -9.45
C GLY A 443 -12.16 -30.08 -10.22
N ARG A 444 -11.48 -28.94 -10.09
CA ARG A 444 -11.84 -27.65 -10.70
C ARG A 444 -10.97 -27.32 -11.92
N LYS A 445 -11.35 -26.28 -12.64
CA LYS A 445 -10.58 -25.67 -13.75
C LYS A 445 -9.71 -24.49 -13.31
N SER A 446 -10.00 -23.92 -12.14
CA SER A 446 -9.23 -22.83 -11.54
C SER A 446 -8.97 -23.10 -10.06
N ASP A 447 -7.84 -22.61 -9.58
CA ASP A 447 -7.49 -22.69 -8.16
C ASP A 447 -8.50 -21.96 -7.28
N MET A 448 -8.53 -22.36 -6.02
CA MET A 448 -9.19 -21.63 -4.96
C MET A 448 -8.14 -21.07 -3.99
N TYR A 449 -8.35 -19.83 -3.57
CA TYR A 449 -7.42 -19.09 -2.75
C TYR A 449 -8.07 -18.76 -1.41
N LEU A 450 -7.28 -18.91 -0.36
CA LEU A 450 -7.63 -18.50 0.98
C LEU A 450 -6.68 -17.39 1.43
N PHE A 451 -7.26 -16.28 1.85
CA PHE A 451 -6.55 -15.18 2.51
C PHE A 451 -7.04 -15.07 3.95
N CYS A 452 -6.15 -14.91 4.92
CA CYS A 452 -6.54 -14.65 6.30
C CYS A 452 -5.63 -13.60 6.94
N CYS A 453 -6.25 -12.62 7.59
CA CYS A 453 -5.61 -11.69 8.50
C CYS A 453 -6.48 -11.54 9.75
N SER A 454 -5.89 -11.04 10.83
CA SER A 454 -6.58 -10.88 12.12
C SER A 454 -6.26 -9.54 12.75
N TYR A 455 -6.62 -9.39 14.02
CA TYR A 455 -6.23 -8.26 14.84
C TYR A 455 -4.72 -7.95 14.85
N SER A 456 -3.85 -8.91 14.52
CA SER A 456 -2.40 -8.64 14.41
C SER A 456 -2.06 -7.64 13.29
N HIS A 457 -2.95 -7.48 12.31
CA HIS A 457 -2.86 -6.51 11.23
C HIS A 457 -3.77 -5.29 11.44
N ASN A 458 -4.41 -5.16 12.59
CA ASN A 458 -5.40 -4.12 12.90
C ASN A 458 -6.60 -4.08 11.92
N VAL A 459 -6.97 -5.23 11.35
CA VAL A 459 -8.14 -5.35 10.47
C VAL A 459 -9.39 -5.89 11.18
N ALA A 460 -9.23 -6.37 12.41
CA ALA A 460 -10.31 -6.91 13.23
C ALA A 460 -10.06 -6.66 14.74
N PRO A 461 -11.09 -6.72 15.61
CA PRO A 461 -10.95 -6.69 17.05
C PRO A 461 -10.09 -7.85 17.58
N LYS A 462 -9.47 -7.66 18.76
CA LYS A 462 -8.64 -8.68 19.40
C LYS A 462 -9.38 -10.02 19.52
N GLY A 463 -8.73 -11.09 19.08
CA GLY A 463 -9.28 -12.45 19.06
C GLY A 463 -10.10 -12.79 17.81
N LYS A 464 -10.35 -11.84 16.91
CA LYS A 464 -11.08 -12.06 15.66
C LYS A 464 -10.15 -12.16 14.46
N TYR A 465 -10.56 -13.00 13.52
CA TYR A 465 -9.90 -13.30 12.25
C TYR A 465 -10.89 -13.05 11.12
N ILE A 466 -10.38 -12.56 10.00
CA ILE A 466 -11.15 -12.38 8.77
C ILE A 466 -10.46 -13.25 7.71
N ALA A 467 -11.17 -14.28 7.29
CA ALA A 467 -10.75 -15.16 6.21
C ALA A 467 -11.59 -14.91 4.96
N PHE A 468 -10.97 -15.03 3.80
CA PHE A 468 -11.61 -14.92 2.51
C PHE A 468 -11.31 -16.18 1.72
N VAL A 469 -12.34 -16.74 1.10
CA VAL A 469 -12.21 -17.84 0.15
C VAL A 469 -12.65 -17.32 -1.21
N SER A 470 -11.79 -17.39 -2.22
CA SER A 470 -12.10 -16.89 -3.57
C SER A 470 -11.63 -17.82 -4.68
N THR A 471 -12.36 -17.85 -5.79
CA THR A 471 -12.01 -18.62 -6.99
C THR A 471 -12.69 -18.00 -8.22
N GLU A 472 -12.22 -18.31 -9.43
CA GLU A 472 -13.04 -18.04 -10.62
C GLU A 472 -14.30 -18.90 -10.55
N ALA A 473 -15.46 -18.28 -10.73
CA ALA A 473 -16.75 -18.96 -10.63
C ALA A 473 -16.95 -19.85 -11.86
N GLU A 474 -17.19 -21.14 -11.62
CA GLU A 474 -17.54 -22.12 -12.65
C GLU A 474 -19.06 -22.32 -12.75
N THR A 475 -19.80 -21.81 -11.76
CA THR A 475 -21.26 -21.87 -11.63
C THR A 475 -21.81 -20.51 -11.13
N ASP A 476 -23.13 -20.42 -10.96
CA ASP A 476 -23.80 -19.26 -10.34
C ASP A 476 -24.11 -19.47 -8.85
N ASP A 477 -23.62 -20.57 -8.25
CA ASP A 477 -23.83 -20.91 -6.84
C ASP A 477 -22.50 -20.82 -6.05
N PRO A 478 -22.16 -19.63 -5.52
CA PRO A 478 -20.90 -19.44 -4.79
C PRO A 478 -20.83 -20.27 -3.50
N GLU A 479 -21.95 -20.63 -2.88
CA GLU A 479 -21.95 -21.34 -1.60
C GLU A 479 -21.46 -22.78 -1.77
N SER A 480 -21.99 -23.50 -2.77
CA SER A 480 -21.52 -24.85 -3.06
C SER A 480 -20.09 -24.88 -3.62
N GLU A 481 -19.74 -23.90 -4.46
CA GLU A 481 -18.41 -23.83 -5.06
C GLU A 481 -17.31 -23.56 -4.04
N LEU A 482 -17.55 -22.68 -3.06
CA LEU A 482 -16.56 -22.27 -2.07
C LEU A 482 -16.52 -23.19 -0.86
N LYS A 483 -17.47 -24.13 -0.75
CA LYS A 483 -17.58 -25.06 0.37
C LYS A 483 -16.26 -25.77 0.73
N PRO A 484 -15.45 -26.30 -0.22
CA PRO A 484 -14.18 -26.94 0.13
C PRO A 484 -13.21 -26.01 0.87
N GLY A 485 -13.17 -24.72 0.51
CA GLY A 485 -12.34 -23.72 1.17
C GLY A 485 -12.94 -23.20 2.48
N VAL A 486 -14.26 -23.15 2.60
CA VAL A 486 -14.94 -22.78 3.85
C VAL A 486 -14.81 -23.89 4.90
N ASP A 487 -14.94 -25.15 4.51
CA ASP A 487 -14.89 -26.29 5.43
C ASP A 487 -13.53 -26.43 6.13
N ILE A 488 -12.43 -26.00 5.50
CA ILE A 488 -11.09 -26.02 6.11
C ILE A 488 -10.85 -24.87 7.09
N LEU A 489 -11.71 -23.85 7.13
CA LEU A 489 -11.61 -22.76 8.10
C LEU A 489 -11.93 -23.20 9.52
N GLY A 490 -12.71 -24.26 9.71
CA GLY A 490 -13.23 -24.66 11.03
C GLY A 490 -14.53 -23.93 11.37
N ALA A 491 -14.71 -23.51 12.62
CA ALA A 491 -15.93 -22.82 13.03
C ALA A 491 -15.91 -21.36 12.55
N VAL A 492 -16.96 -20.96 11.83
CA VAL A 492 -17.13 -19.61 11.30
C VAL A 492 -18.25 -18.93 12.09
N ASP A 493 -17.98 -17.74 12.62
CA ASP A 493 -18.95 -16.95 13.40
C ASP A 493 -20.01 -16.34 12.46
N GLU A 494 -19.58 -15.82 11.31
CA GLU A 494 -20.45 -15.23 10.29
C GLU A 494 -19.83 -15.37 8.89
N ILE A 495 -20.67 -15.58 7.87
CA ILE A 495 -20.24 -15.74 6.47
C ILE A 495 -21.07 -14.90 5.49
N PHE A 496 -20.38 -14.24 4.56
CA PHE A 496 -20.98 -13.46 3.48
C PHE A 496 -20.52 -13.98 2.12
N TYR A 497 -21.45 -14.33 1.25
CA TYR A 497 -21.16 -14.76 -0.11
C TYR A 497 -21.41 -13.60 -1.10
N GLU A 498 -20.51 -13.47 -2.07
CA GLU A 498 -20.63 -12.51 -3.16
C GLU A 498 -20.11 -13.13 -4.46
N THR A 499 -20.67 -12.67 -5.58
CA THR A 499 -20.05 -12.85 -6.90
C THR A 499 -19.93 -11.51 -7.58
N TYR A 500 -18.84 -11.30 -8.32
CA TYR A 500 -18.68 -10.11 -9.15
C TYR A 500 -18.12 -10.48 -10.53
N ASP A 501 -18.52 -9.69 -11.52
CA ASP A 501 -18.10 -9.88 -12.90
C ASP A 501 -16.72 -9.28 -13.15
N ARG A 502 -15.91 -9.97 -13.95
CA ARG A 502 -14.60 -9.49 -14.38
C ARG A 502 -14.69 -8.89 -15.77
N PHE A 503 -14.12 -7.70 -15.93
CA PHE A 503 -14.06 -6.96 -17.18
C PHE A 503 -12.61 -6.68 -17.59
N ILE A 504 -12.39 -6.69 -18.89
CA ILE A 504 -11.16 -6.15 -19.51
C ILE A 504 -11.53 -5.09 -20.55
N PRO A 505 -10.62 -4.15 -20.88
CA PRO A 505 -10.82 -3.21 -21.98
C PRO A 505 -11.03 -3.95 -23.30
N SER A 506 -12.00 -3.52 -24.09
CA SER A 506 -12.29 -4.06 -25.43
C SER A 506 -11.98 -3.09 -26.56
N HIS A 507 -11.59 -1.85 -26.23
CA HIS A 507 -11.32 -0.79 -27.20
C HIS A 507 -9.82 -0.54 -27.41
N ASP A 508 -9.49 0.16 -28.49
CA ASP A 508 -8.15 0.70 -28.71
C ASP A 508 -7.96 2.02 -27.94
N SER A 509 -7.26 1.95 -26.81
CA SER A 509 -6.93 3.12 -25.98
C SER A 509 -6.17 4.24 -26.71
N ALA A 510 -5.45 3.94 -27.80
CA ALA A 510 -4.75 4.96 -28.59
C ALA A 510 -5.71 5.76 -29.49
N ALA A 511 -6.86 5.17 -29.85
CA ALA A 511 -7.85 5.81 -30.70
C ALA A 511 -8.62 6.91 -29.94
N ASP A 512 -9.01 6.65 -28.70
CA ASP A 512 -9.88 7.55 -27.90
C ASP A 512 -9.21 8.21 -26.69
N ASN A 513 -7.96 7.85 -26.37
CA ASN A 513 -7.20 8.28 -25.20
C ASN A 513 -7.86 7.93 -23.84
N CYS A 514 -8.68 6.88 -23.82
CA CYS A 514 -9.21 6.30 -22.59
C CYS A 514 -8.42 5.04 -22.21
N PHE A 515 -7.90 5.01 -21.00
CA PHE A 515 -7.13 3.90 -20.46
C PHE A 515 -7.96 3.27 -19.33
N ILE A 516 -8.49 2.08 -19.58
CA ILE A 516 -9.38 1.39 -18.65
C ILE A 516 -8.57 0.29 -17.96
N SER A 517 -8.65 0.19 -16.63
CA SER A 517 -8.03 -0.91 -15.89
C SER A 517 -8.82 -2.21 -16.05
N LYS A 518 -8.16 -3.35 -15.80
CA LYS A 518 -8.85 -4.64 -15.67
C LYS A 518 -9.50 -4.75 -14.29
N SER A 519 -10.61 -5.50 -14.21
CA SER A 519 -11.16 -5.92 -12.92
C SER A 519 -10.18 -6.82 -12.17
N TYR A 520 -10.16 -6.72 -10.85
CA TYR A 520 -9.37 -7.59 -9.98
C TYR A 520 -9.76 -9.07 -10.16
N ASP A 521 -8.76 -9.93 -10.32
CA ASP A 521 -8.94 -11.38 -10.38
C ASP A 521 -9.14 -12.02 -9.00
N SER A 522 -9.42 -13.32 -9.00
CA SER A 522 -9.65 -14.15 -7.81
C SER A 522 -8.41 -14.42 -6.95
N THR A 523 -7.20 -14.11 -7.44
CA THR A 523 -5.95 -14.39 -6.75
C THR A 523 -5.83 -13.58 -5.45
N THR A 524 -5.06 -14.07 -4.49
CA THR A 524 -4.83 -13.39 -3.20
C THR A 524 -3.48 -12.67 -3.15
N HIS A 525 -2.92 -12.28 -4.31
CA HIS A 525 -1.68 -11.50 -4.42
C HIS A 525 -1.77 -10.45 -5.55
N PHE A 526 -0.86 -9.48 -5.54
CA PHE A 526 -0.93 -8.30 -6.43
C PHE A 526 -0.27 -8.42 -7.81
N GLU A 527 0.40 -9.53 -8.13
CA GLU A 527 1.26 -9.61 -9.33
C GLU A 527 0.53 -9.28 -10.64
N SER A 528 -0.67 -9.81 -10.88
CA SER A 528 -1.45 -9.47 -12.07
C SER A 528 -1.91 -8.00 -12.09
N THR A 529 -2.27 -7.47 -10.92
CA THR A 529 -2.78 -6.11 -10.74
C THR A 529 -1.70 -5.07 -11.03
N VAL A 530 -0.49 -5.26 -10.49
CA VAL A 530 0.60 -4.31 -10.72
C VAL A 530 1.08 -4.33 -12.17
N MET A 531 1.06 -5.49 -12.83
CA MET A 531 1.38 -5.57 -14.27
C MET A 531 0.39 -4.77 -15.12
N ASP A 532 -0.90 -4.77 -14.78
CA ASP A 532 -1.91 -3.94 -15.46
C ASP A 532 -1.62 -2.43 -15.30
N VAL A 533 -1.19 -2.02 -14.09
CA VAL A 533 -0.77 -0.63 -13.82
C VAL A 533 0.45 -0.24 -14.66
N LEU A 534 1.45 -1.11 -14.76
CA LEU A 534 2.68 -0.86 -15.52
C LEU A 534 2.44 -0.81 -17.03
N ASP A 535 1.57 -1.68 -17.54
CA ASP A 535 1.14 -1.67 -18.95
C ASP A 535 0.39 -0.36 -19.27
N MET A 536 -0.57 0.04 -18.42
CA MET A 536 -1.25 1.33 -18.57
C MET A 536 -0.29 2.51 -18.49
N TYR A 537 0.64 2.53 -17.52
CA TYR A 537 1.65 3.58 -17.42
C TYR A 537 2.48 3.70 -18.70
N SER A 538 2.90 2.56 -19.26
CA SER A 538 3.68 2.50 -20.50
C SER A 538 2.88 3.03 -21.68
N LYS A 539 1.61 2.63 -21.82
CA LYS A 539 0.70 3.12 -22.86
C LYS A 539 0.41 4.63 -22.73
N ILE A 540 0.24 5.13 -21.51
CA ILE A 540 -0.05 6.54 -21.24
C ILE A 540 1.17 7.42 -21.53
N THR A 541 2.36 6.98 -21.12
CA THR A 541 3.56 7.84 -21.12
C THR A 541 4.50 7.57 -22.29
N GLY A 542 4.37 6.41 -22.96
CA GLY A 542 5.33 5.91 -23.95
C GLY A 542 6.67 5.47 -23.34
N LYS A 543 6.75 5.33 -22.01
CA LYS A 543 7.99 5.01 -21.29
C LYS A 543 7.84 3.71 -20.49
N VAL A 544 8.87 2.89 -20.53
CA VAL A 544 9.02 1.77 -19.58
C VAL A 544 9.64 2.32 -18.30
N ILE A 545 9.06 1.97 -17.16
CA ILE A 545 9.57 2.39 -15.86
C ILE A 545 10.72 1.48 -15.44
N ASP A 546 11.82 2.07 -14.99
CA ASP A 546 12.91 1.32 -14.38
C ASP A 546 12.62 1.10 -12.89
N LEU A 547 12.46 -0.16 -12.50
CA LEU A 547 12.19 -0.60 -11.13
C LEU A 547 13.42 -1.21 -10.45
N SER A 548 14.63 -0.89 -10.94
CA SER A 548 15.86 -1.15 -10.20
C SER A 548 15.91 -0.26 -8.96
N VAL A 549 15.36 -0.76 -7.85
CA VAL A 549 15.33 -0.07 -6.56
C VAL A 549 16.11 -0.86 -5.52
N ASP A 550 16.72 -0.12 -4.58
CA ASP A 550 17.27 -0.74 -3.38
C ASP A 550 16.13 -1.20 -2.47
N LEU A 551 15.99 -2.52 -2.34
CA LEU A 551 14.95 -3.15 -1.54
C LEU A 551 15.18 -2.94 -0.03
N SER A 552 16.36 -2.52 0.42
CA SER A 552 16.66 -2.24 1.84
C SER A 552 15.75 -1.16 2.44
N ALA A 553 15.21 -0.27 1.59
CA ALA A 553 14.34 0.84 2.00
C ALA A 553 12.94 0.40 2.48
N ALA A 554 12.47 -0.79 2.11
CA ALA A 554 11.20 -1.32 2.61
C ALA A 554 11.47 -2.21 3.85
N SER A 555 11.18 -1.64 5.01
CA SER A 555 11.18 -2.34 6.30
C SER A 555 9.78 -2.88 6.59
N ALA A 556 9.69 -4.14 7.00
CA ALA A 556 8.52 -4.67 7.68
C ALA A 556 8.77 -4.57 9.19
N THR A 557 7.74 -4.24 9.95
CA THR A 557 7.85 -4.26 11.41
C THR A 557 7.99 -5.71 11.89
N ALA A 558 9.14 -6.05 12.46
CA ALA A 558 9.30 -7.28 13.25
C ALA A 558 8.67 -7.05 14.63
N GLU A 559 8.03 -8.08 15.18
CA GLU A 559 7.34 -8.00 16.48
C GLU A 559 8.29 -7.55 17.60
N GLU A 560 7.85 -6.58 18.40
CA GLU A 560 8.28 -6.39 19.81
C GLU A 560 7.40 -7.21 20.74
#